data_AF-A0AAU2NZ64-F1
#
_entry.id   AF-A0AAU2NZ64-F1
#
_cell.length_a   1.000
_cell.length_b   1.000
_cell.length_c   1.000
_cell.angle_alpha   90.00
_cell.angle_beta   90.00
_cell.angle_gamma   90.00
#
_symmetry.space_group_name_H-M   'P 1'
#
loop_
_entity.id
_entity.type
_entity.pdbx_description
1 polymer ?
#
loop_
_entity_poly.entity_id
_entity_poly.type
_entity_poly.pdbx_seq_one_letter_code
_entity_poly.pdbx_strand_id
1 'polypeptide(L)'
;MLLGMLRVLTGEVLTEGGTLTSVAAAAAVVLVAGAVAGTLAAARLLGARAPATVRDGTLRRRAFRTAFLPQRDPDARGRRRPRAPGAAPAAA
;
A
#
# COMPACT_ATOMS: atom_id res chain seq x y z
N MET A 1 -24.36 -5.86 16.24
CA MET A 1 -24.67 -7.21 15.71
C MET A 1 -23.61 -8.22 16.11
N LEU A 2 -22.36 -8.12 15.63
CA LEU A 2 -21.26 -9.06 15.98
C LEU A 2 -21.00 -9.20 17.49
N LEU A 3 -20.88 -8.08 18.23
CA LEU A 3 -20.67 -8.10 19.69
C LEU A 3 -21.86 -8.74 20.45
N GLY A 4 -23.07 -8.62 19.90
CA GLY A 4 -24.28 -9.25 20.46
C GLY A 4 -24.27 -10.76 20.27
N MET A 5 -23.96 -11.23 19.05
CA MET A 5 -23.79 -12.67 18.76
C MET A 5 -22.69 -13.29 19.62
N LEU A 6 -21.55 -12.60 19.74
CA LEU A 6 -20.44 -13.05 20.57
C LEU A 6 -20.85 -13.24 22.03
N ARG A 7 -21.63 -12.30 22.58
CA ARG A 7 -22.12 -12.36 23.96
C ARG A 7 -23.09 -13.53 24.17
N VAL A 8 -23.98 -13.80 23.22
CA VAL A 8 -24.92 -14.93 23.28
C VAL A 8 -24.17 -16.26 23.23
N LEU A 9 -23.23 -16.41 22.29
CA LEU A 9 -22.44 -17.64 22.13
C LEU A 9 -21.57 -17.94 23.36
N THR A 10 -20.95 -16.89 23.93
CA THR A 10 -20.11 -17.05 25.12
C THR A 10 -20.98 -17.38 26.35
N GLY A 11 -22.18 -16.81 26.44
CA GLY A 11 -23.15 -17.12 27.50
C GLY A 11 -23.57 -18.58 27.49
N GLU A 12 -23.97 -19.11 26.33
CA GLU A 12 -24.40 -20.50 26.18
C GLU A 12 -23.25 -21.50 26.43
N VAL A 13 -22.04 -21.21 25.95
CA VAL A 13 -20.86 -22.05 26.18
C VAL A 13 -20.48 -22.08 27.67
N LEU A 14 -20.69 -21.00 28.43
CA LEU A 14 -20.43 -20.99 29.88
C LEU A 14 -21.52 -21.69 30.69
N THR A 15 -22.77 -21.71 30.21
CA THR A 15 -23.89 -22.37 30.92
C THR A 15 -23.97 -23.86 30.65
N GLU A 16 -23.56 -24.32 29.46
CA GLU A 16 -23.66 -25.73 29.06
C GLU A 16 -22.30 -26.45 28.92
N GLY A 17 -21.20 -25.70 28.77
CA GLY A 17 -19.86 -26.23 28.56
C GLY A 17 -19.01 -26.30 29.83
N GLY A 18 -18.17 -27.34 29.94
CA GLY A 18 -17.17 -27.47 31.01
C GLY A 18 -16.07 -26.39 30.94
N THR A 19 -15.32 -26.22 32.04
CA THR A 19 -14.28 -25.16 32.18
C THR A 19 -13.26 -25.09 31.03
N LEU A 20 -12.90 -26.22 30.42
CA LEU A 20 -12.02 -26.27 29.25
C LEU A 20 -12.65 -25.62 28.00
N THR A 21 -13.95 -25.83 27.79
CA THR A 21 -14.67 -25.28 26.63
C THR A 21 -14.87 -23.77 26.74
N SER A 22 -15.11 -23.26 27.95
CA SER A 22 -15.22 -21.82 28.17
C SER A 22 -13.88 -21.10 28.01
N VAL A 23 -12.77 -21.71 28.48
CA VAL A 23 -11.42 -21.19 28.24
C VAL A 23 -11.07 -21.19 26.75
N ALA A 24 -11.39 -22.27 26.03
CA ALA A 24 -11.16 -22.36 24.59
C ALA A 24 -11.98 -21.31 23.81
N ALA A 25 -13.25 -21.10 24.18
CA ALA A 25 -14.08 -20.07 23.58
C ALA A 25 -13.53 -18.67 23.84
N ALA A 26 -13.14 -18.35 25.07
CA ALA A 26 -12.54 -17.06 25.40
C ALA A 26 -11.24 -16.82 24.61
N ALA A 27 -10.38 -17.83 24.47
CA ALA A 27 -9.17 -17.73 23.66
C ALA A 27 -9.49 -17.46 22.18
N ALA A 28 -10.49 -18.14 21.61
CA ALA A 28 -10.93 -17.91 20.24
C ALA A 28 -11.43 -16.47 20.04
N VAL A 29 -12.21 -15.93 20.99
CA VAL A 29 -12.67 -14.54 20.96
C VAL A 29 -11.49 -13.56 20.94
N VAL A 30 -10.50 -13.76 21.81
CA VAL A 30 -9.32 -12.89 21.89
C VAL A 30 -8.52 -12.94 20.59
N LEU A 31 -8.34 -14.11 19.99
CA LEU A 31 -7.65 -14.26 18.71
C LEU A 31 -8.37 -13.53 17.57
N VAL A 32 -9.69 -13.70 17.46
CA VAL A 32 -10.49 -13.02 16.43
C VAL A 32 -10.46 -11.50 16.65
N ALA A 33 -10.62 -11.03 17.88
CA ALA A 33 -10.54 -9.62 18.20
C ALA A 33 -9.16 -9.02 17.87
N GLY A 34 -8.08 -9.74 18.19
CA GLY A 34 -6.71 -9.36 17.85
C GLY A 34 -6.49 -9.27 16.34
N ALA A 35 -6.96 -10.26 15.57
CA ALA A 35 -6.86 -10.25 14.11
C ALA A 35 -7.64 -9.07 13.49
N VAL A 36 -8.86 -8.78 13.97
CA VAL A 36 -9.66 -7.65 13.50
C VAL A 36 -8.98 -6.32 13.85
N ALA A 37 -8.47 -6.17 15.07
CA ALA A 37 -7.74 -4.95 15.47
C ALA A 37 -6.47 -4.75 14.64
N GLY A 38 -5.71 -5.82 14.40
CA GLY A 38 -4.50 -5.80 13.58
C GLY A 38 -4.78 -5.41 12.13
N THR A 39 -5.80 -5.99 11.52
CA THR A 39 -6.21 -5.66 10.13
C THR A 39 -6.69 -4.21 10.01
N LEU A 40 -7.48 -3.71 10.97
CA LEU A 40 -7.89 -2.31 11.02
C LEU A 40 -6.71 -1.35 11.20
N ALA A 41 -5.75 -1.69 12.06
CA ALA A 41 -4.55 -0.89 12.26
C ALA A 41 -3.69 -0.83 10.98
N ALA A 42 -3.47 -1.98 10.33
CA ALA A 42 -2.75 -2.06 9.06
C ALA A 42 -3.47 -1.29 7.94
N ALA A 43 -4.79 -1.45 7.82
CA ALA A 43 -5.60 -0.74 6.85
C ALA A 43 -5.57 0.78 7.08
N ARG A 44 -5.61 1.25 8.33
CA ARG A 44 -5.42 2.67 8.64
C ARG A 44 -4.03 3.17 8.30
N LEU A 45 -2.99 2.40 8.58
CA LEU A 45 -1.61 2.79 8.25
C LEU A 45 -1.39 2.89 6.73
N LEU A 46 -1.89 1.91 5.98
CA LEU A 46 -1.83 1.90 4.51
C LEU A 46 -2.72 2.99 3.90
N GLY A 47 -3.94 3.13 4.41
CA GLY A 47 -4.91 4.15 3.97
C GLY A 47 -4.46 5.57 4.27
N ALA A 48 -3.84 5.82 5.43
CA ALA A 48 -3.28 7.13 5.79
C ALA A 48 -2.17 7.57 4.83
N ARG A 49 -1.42 6.62 4.25
CA ARG A 49 -0.37 6.93 3.27
C ARG A 49 -0.90 7.04 1.84
N ALA A 50 -2.07 6.50 1.54
CA ALA A 50 -2.61 6.47 0.17
C ALA A 50 -2.77 7.88 -0.47
N PRO A 51 -3.28 8.92 0.21
CA PRO A 51 -3.37 10.26 -0.38
C PRO A 51 -1.99 10.84 -0.69
N ALA A 52 -1.01 10.63 0.19
CA ALA A 52 0.34 11.15 0.03
C ALA A 52 1.09 10.46 -1.10
N THR A 53 0.99 9.12 -1.22
CA THR A 53 1.65 8.37 -2.30
C THR A 53 1.04 8.65 -3.66
N VAL A 54 -0.28 8.81 -3.74
CA VAL A 54 -0.97 9.23 -4.98
C VAL A 54 -0.56 10.65 -5.36
N ARG A 55 -0.53 11.59 -4.40
CA ARG A 55 -0.07 12.97 -4.64
C ARG A 55 1.38 13.01 -5.11
N ASP A 56 2.28 12.29 -4.44
CA ASP A 56 3.69 12.24 -4.83
C ASP A 56 3.87 11.64 -6.23
N GLY A 57 3.21 10.51 -6.51
CA GLY A 57 3.24 9.87 -7.82
C GLY A 57 2.70 10.76 -8.95
N THR A 58 1.62 11.51 -8.68
CA THR A 58 1.04 12.46 -9.66
C THR A 58 1.95 13.66 -9.91
N LEU A 59 2.53 14.24 -8.86
CA LEU A 59 3.51 15.32 -8.98
C LEU A 59 4.74 14.86 -9.75
N ARG A 60 5.26 13.67 -9.46
CA ARG A 60 6.41 13.10 -10.15
C ARG A 60 6.13 12.87 -11.64
N ARG A 61 4.95 12.32 -11.97
CA ARG A 61 4.50 12.18 -13.37
C ARG A 61 4.37 13.52 -14.09
N ARG A 62 3.83 14.54 -13.42
CA ARG A 62 3.74 15.90 -13.98
C ARG A 62 5.13 16.47 -14.24
N ALA A 63 6.03 16.35 -13.27
CA ALA A 63 7.41 16.81 -13.39
C ALA A 63 8.12 16.14 -14.57
N PHE A 64 8.02 14.82 -14.75
CA PHE A 64 8.61 14.14 -15.91
C PHE A 64 8.04 14.61 -17.25
N ARG A 65 6.73 14.90 -17.32
CA ARG A 65 6.10 15.40 -18.55
C ARG A 65 6.54 16.82 -18.90
N THR A 66 6.95 17.62 -17.91
CA THR A 66 7.37 19.02 -18.10
C THR A 66 8.86 19.23 -17.88
N ALA A 67 9.64 18.17 -17.68
CA ALA A 67 11.07 18.25 -17.34
C ALA A 67 11.91 18.77 -18.50
N PHE A 68 11.42 18.62 -19.73
CA PHE A 68 12.12 19.04 -20.93
C PHE A 68 11.64 20.42 -21.36
N LEU A 69 12.56 21.39 -21.35
CA LEU A 69 12.35 22.60 -22.13
C LEU A 69 12.30 22.25 -23.62
N PRO A 70 11.50 22.95 -24.43
CA PRO A 70 11.64 22.90 -25.88
C PRO A 70 13.10 23.10 -26.24
N GLN A 71 13.69 22.10 -26.90
CA GLN A 71 15.08 22.16 -27.31
C GLN A 71 15.23 23.35 -28.26
N ARG A 72 16.01 24.36 -27.86
CA ARG A 72 16.35 25.48 -28.75
C ARG A 72 17.02 24.91 -30.00
N ASP A 73 16.70 25.53 -31.13
CA ASP A 73 17.16 25.17 -32.47
C ASP A 73 18.56 24.52 -32.43
N PRO A 74 18.66 23.20 -32.70
CA PRO A 74 19.93 22.49 -32.68
C PRO A 74 20.92 23.04 -33.69
N ASP A 75 20.46 23.79 -34.70
CA ASP A 75 21.27 24.41 -35.75
C ASP A 75 21.58 25.90 -35.48
N ALA A 76 21.26 26.42 -34.30
CA ALA A 76 21.61 27.79 -33.92
C ALA A 76 23.13 28.05 -34.05
N ARG A 77 23.49 29.18 -34.66
CA ARG A 77 24.89 29.60 -34.89
C ARG A 77 25.71 29.54 -33.60
N GLY A 78 26.77 28.74 -33.59
CA GLY A 78 27.66 28.56 -32.43
C GLY A 78 27.38 27.31 -31.58
N ARG A 79 26.35 26.51 -31.90
CA ARG A 79 26.15 25.19 -31.27
C ARG A 79 26.77 24.07 -32.10
N ARG A 80 27.38 23.11 -31.42
CA ARG A 80 27.92 21.90 -32.04
C ARG A 80 26.74 21.03 -32.48
N ARG A 81 26.66 20.69 -33.77
CA ARG A 81 25.60 19.80 -34.29
C ARG A 81 25.56 18.50 -33.47
N PRO A 82 24.36 17.99 -33.11
CA PRO A 82 24.24 16.67 -32.51
C PRO A 82 24.95 15.65 -33.40
N ARG A 83 25.98 14.99 -32.87
CA ARG A 83 26.62 13.89 -33.59
C ARG A 83 25.64 12.72 -33.60
N ALA A 84 25.52 12.05 -34.75
CA ALA A 84 24.76 10.80 -34.83
C ALA A 84 25.17 9.87 -33.68
N PRO A 85 24.24 9.09 -33.11
CA PRO A 85 24.58 8.08 -32.12
C PRO A 85 25.76 7.26 -32.64
N GLY A 86 26.86 7.21 -31.89
CA GLY A 86 28.02 6.43 -32.30
C GLY A 86 27.60 4.99 -32.52
N ALA A 87 27.89 4.43 -33.69
CA ALA A 87 27.64 3.02 -33.96
C ALA A 87 28.27 2.20 -32.83
N ALA A 88 27.50 1.30 -32.22
CA ALA A 88 28.05 0.35 -31.26
C ALA A 88 29.21 -0.39 -31.94
N PRO A 89 30.33 -0.66 -31.24
CA PRO A 89 31.45 -1.39 -31.84
C PRO A 89 30.93 -2.72 -32.35
N ALA A 90 31.22 -3.04 -33.62
CA ALA A 90 30.92 -4.34 -34.18
C ALA A 90 31.72 -5.39 -33.38
N ALA A 91 31.02 -6.38 -32.82
CA ALA A 91 31.69 -7.51 -32.18
C ALA A 91 32.56 -8.22 -33.23
N ALA A 92 33.81 -8.48 -32.86
CA ALA A 92 34.81 -9.17 -33.67
C ALA A 92 34.59 -10.68 -33.70
#